data_AF-A0A9E4GEL1-F1
#
_entry.id   AF-A0A9E4GEL1-F1
#
_cell.length_a   1.000
_cell.length_b   1.000
_cell.length_c   1.000
_cell.angle_alpha   90.00
_cell.angle_beta   90.00
_cell.angle_gamma   90.00
#
_symmetry.space_group_name_H-M   'P 1'
#
loop_
_entity.id
_entity.type
_entity.pdbx_description
1 polymer ?
#
loop_
_entity_poly.entity_id
_entity_poly.type
_entity_poly.pdbx_seq_one_letter_code
_entity_poly.pdbx_strand_id
1 'polypeptide(L)'
;MARILDLHSHSEASDDSRAPVEAYLKWLARKREERPIDGLVLTEHRKFDSASDYRALEDKYGLLILKASEVETEYGHILVYGVNDDILKHFDFSNVRLPAQHVITEVTRMGGIAMPCHPGRPTIGLIEHYEKRPPLEGVCGVEALNGGSKKGENERVAELIDHYGYHAFGGSDSHLVSFIGICATEFDRDISSTEDLVDALRGGGYRPLDFRVRRAQASNAA
;
A
#
# COMPACT_ATOMS: atom_id res chain seq x y z
N MET A 1 -12.23 -16.49 -4.03
CA MET A 1 -12.48 -16.21 -2.61
C MET A 1 -11.96 -14.82 -2.32
N ALA A 2 -12.50 -14.12 -1.30
CA ALA A 2 -11.95 -12.83 -0.90
C ALA A 2 -10.51 -13.00 -0.39
N ARG A 3 -9.63 -12.03 -0.68
CA ARG A 3 -8.19 -12.06 -0.35
C ARG A 3 -7.82 -10.85 0.51
N ILE A 4 -7.01 -11.03 1.56
CA ILE A 4 -6.58 -9.93 2.45
C ILE A 4 -5.08 -9.64 2.33
N LEU A 5 -4.72 -8.56 1.66
CA LEU A 5 -3.31 -8.21 1.42
C LEU A 5 -2.89 -6.98 2.21
N ASP A 6 -1.68 -7.01 2.76
CA ASP A 6 -1.01 -5.78 3.23
C ASP A 6 -0.39 -5.06 2.02
N LEU A 7 -0.93 -3.91 1.64
CA LEU A 7 -0.55 -3.24 0.39
C LEU A 7 0.63 -2.27 0.51
N HIS A 8 1.19 -2.10 1.71
CA HIS A 8 2.24 -1.12 1.96
C HIS A 8 3.21 -1.66 3.01
N SER A 9 4.42 -2.05 2.60
CA SER A 9 5.45 -2.57 3.49
C SER A 9 6.85 -2.46 2.91
N HIS A 10 7.87 -2.34 3.78
CA HIS A 10 9.26 -2.07 3.40
C HIS A 10 10.18 -3.17 3.94
N SER A 11 10.94 -3.84 3.08
CA SER A 11 11.82 -4.95 3.50
C SER A 11 13.27 -4.51 3.72
N GLU A 12 14.19 -5.47 3.91
CA GLU A 12 15.62 -5.20 3.89
C GLU A 12 16.12 -4.63 2.55
N ALA A 13 15.30 -4.67 1.50
CA ALA A 13 15.58 -3.99 0.26
C ALA A 13 15.37 -2.47 0.37
N SER A 14 14.46 -1.94 1.21
CA SER A 14 14.25 -0.48 1.36
C SER A 14 15.48 0.25 1.93
N ASP A 15 15.52 1.57 1.71
CA ASP A 15 16.56 2.46 2.25
C ASP A 15 16.49 2.61 3.78
N ASP A 16 15.30 2.45 4.35
CA ASP A 16 14.96 2.78 5.74
C ASP A 16 14.38 1.59 6.54
N SER A 17 14.24 0.43 5.91
CA SER A 17 13.90 -0.81 6.58
C SER A 17 15.07 -1.80 6.54
N ARG A 18 15.12 -2.62 7.59
CA ARG A 18 16.06 -3.74 7.74
C ARG A 18 15.31 -5.05 8.00
N ALA A 19 13.99 -5.06 7.82
CA ALA A 19 13.14 -6.19 8.16
C ALA A 19 13.25 -7.29 7.09
N PRO A 20 13.76 -8.50 7.44
CA PRO A 20 13.86 -9.59 6.49
C PRO A 20 12.49 -10.00 5.97
N VAL A 21 12.31 -10.17 4.65
CA VAL A 21 11.03 -10.63 4.06
C VAL A 21 10.56 -11.92 4.73
N GLU A 22 11.47 -12.89 4.93
CA GLU A 22 11.11 -14.14 5.62
C GLU A 22 10.63 -13.90 7.07
N ALA A 23 11.18 -12.89 7.77
CA ALA A 23 10.74 -12.55 9.11
C ALA A 23 9.31 -11.99 9.13
N TYR A 24 8.92 -11.21 8.12
CA TYR A 24 7.53 -10.80 7.92
C TYR A 24 6.61 -12.01 7.76
N LEU A 25 6.96 -12.96 6.90
CA LEU A 25 6.14 -14.14 6.64
C LEU A 25 6.00 -15.03 7.89
N LYS A 26 7.10 -15.25 8.63
CA LYS A 26 7.08 -15.95 9.93
C LYS A 26 6.15 -15.25 10.92
N TRP A 27 6.18 -13.92 10.96
CA TRP A 27 5.34 -13.15 11.87
C TRP A 27 3.86 -13.21 11.48
N LEU A 28 3.54 -13.02 10.20
CA LEU A 28 2.17 -13.14 9.68
C LEU A 28 1.61 -14.55 9.92
N ALA A 29 2.37 -15.60 9.63
CA ALA A 29 1.98 -16.98 9.91
C ALA A 29 1.70 -17.20 11.41
N ARG A 30 2.54 -16.66 12.30
CA ARG A 30 2.33 -16.71 13.76
C ARG A 30 1.11 -15.92 14.20
N LYS A 31 0.77 -14.84 13.52
CA LYS A 31 -0.31 -13.91 13.85
C LYS A 31 -1.60 -14.13 13.06
N ARG A 32 -1.71 -15.24 12.34
CA ARG A 32 -2.84 -15.53 11.44
C ARG A 32 -4.23 -15.41 12.08
N GLU A 33 -4.36 -15.83 13.35
CA GLU A 33 -5.62 -15.67 14.11
C GLU A 33 -5.94 -14.20 14.43
N GLU A 34 -4.92 -13.37 14.62
CA GLU A 34 -5.02 -11.93 14.91
C GLU A 34 -5.21 -11.09 13.65
N ARG A 35 -4.52 -11.48 12.58
CA ARG A 35 -4.38 -10.78 11.32
C ARG A 35 -4.40 -11.87 10.24
N PRO A 36 -5.57 -12.23 9.68
CA PRO A 36 -5.69 -13.28 8.66
C PRO A 36 -5.20 -12.74 7.30
N ILE A 37 -3.95 -12.27 7.27
CA ILE A 37 -3.29 -11.76 6.08
C ILE A 37 -2.91 -12.93 5.20
N ASP A 38 -3.22 -12.76 3.93
CA ASP A 38 -3.12 -13.72 2.87
C ASP A 38 -1.85 -13.51 2.02
N GLY A 39 -1.31 -12.30 2.06
CA GLY A 39 -0.09 -11.90 1.38
C GLY A 39 0.26 -10.44 1.65
N LEU A 40 1.37 -10.00 1.08
CA LEU A 40 1.87 -8.63 1.24
C LEU A 40 2.44 -8.11 -0.07
N VAL A 41 2.46 -6.79 -0.20
CA VAL A 41 3.14 -6.07 -1.28
C VAL A 41 4.32 -5.31 -0.70
N LEU A 42 5.50 -5.60 -1.25
CA LEU A 42 6.74 -4.88 -0.93
C LEU A 42 6.78 -3.59 -1.76
N THR A 43 6.79 -2.44 -1.10
CA THR A 43 6.68 -1.10 -1.70
C THR A 43 7.91 -0.27 -1.38
N GLU A 44 9.08 -0.76 -1.80
CA GLU A 44 10.35 -0.19 -1.38
C GLU A 44 10.50 1.30 -1.76
N HIS A 45 11.10 2.09 -0.87
CA HIS A 45 11.32 3.51 -1.13
C HIS A 45 12.28 3.71 -2.31
N ARG A 46 11.88 4.57 -3.24
CA ARG A 46 12.73 5.15 -4.30
C ARG A 46 13.36 4.16 -5.27
N LYS A 47 12.89 2.92 -5.28
CA LYS A 47 13.38 1.86 -6.16
C LYS A 47 12.38 0.72 -6.28
N PHE A 48 12.64 -0.13 -7.25
CA PHE A 48 11.92 -1.38 -7.44
C PHE A 48 12.92 -2.52 -7.44
N ASP A 49 12.68 -3.54 -6.61
CA ASP A 49 13.50 -4.75 -6.61
C ASP A 49 13.04 -5.73 -7.70
N SER A 50 13.64 -5.65 -8.88
CA SER A 50 13.38 -6.59 -9.97
C SER A 50 14.12 -7.92 -9.79
N ALA A 51 15.15 -7.98 -8.95
CA ALA A 51 16.10 -9.09 -8.89
C ALA A 51 15.64 -10.20 -7.94
N SER A 52 15.00 -9.85 -6.83
CA SER A 52 14.57 -10.84 -5.85
C SER A 52 13.42 -11.70 -6.36
N ASP A 53 13.56 -13.01 -6.17
CA ASP A 53 12.54 -14.03 -6.39
C ASP A 53 12.10 -14.62 -5.05
N TYR A 54 10.82 -14.44 -4.72
CA TYR A 54 10.27 -14.88 -3.44
C TYR A 54 9.41 -16.15 -3.54
N ARG A 55 9.30 -16.81 -4.71
CA ARG A 55 8.46 -18.00 -4.88
C ARG A 55 8.72 -19.11 -3.87
N ALA A 56 10.00 -19.36 -3.55
CA ALA A 56 10.36 -20.35 -2.54
C ALA A 56 9.86 -19.99 -1.12
N LEU A 57 9.73 -18.70 -0.81
CA LEU A 57 9.12 -18.23 0.43
C LEU A 57 7.59 -18.32 0.35
N GLU A 58 6.98 -17.98 -0.79
CA GLU A 58 5.55 -18.14 -1.00
C GLU A 58 5.12 -19.60 -0.78
N ASP A 59 5.81 -20.55 -1.40
CA ASP A 59 5.57 -22.00 -1.24
C ASP A 59 5.71 -22.45 0.22
N LYS A 60 6.71 -21.91 0.92
CA LYS A 60 7.03 -22.28 2.31
C LYS A 60 5.97 -21.79 3.30
N TYR A 61 5.43 -20.59 3.11
CA TYR A 61 4.52 -19.95 4.06
C TYR A 61 3.06 -19.94 3.61
N GLY A 62 2.77 -20.25 2.34
CA GLY A 62 1.43 -20.14 1.77
C GLY A 62 0.91 -18.70 1.70
N LEU A 63 1.81 -17.73 1.56
CA LEU A 63 1.51 -16.30 1.54
C LEU A 63 1.99 -15.71 0.22
N LEU A 64 1.15 -14.90 -0.43
CA LEU A 64 1.48 -14.22 -1.68
C LEU A 64 2.44 -13.05 -1.40
N ILE A 65 3.45 -12.88 -2.25
CA ILE A 65 4.42 -11.79 -2.17
C ILE A 65 4.45 -11.07 -3.51
N LEU A 66 3.84 -9.89 -3.56
CA LEU A 66 3.91 -9.00 -4.72
C LEU A 66 4.92 -7.89 -4.47
N LYS A 67 5.31 -7.21 -5.55
CA LYS A 67 6.30 -6.13 -5.53
C LYS A 67 5.75 -4.89 -6.21
N ALA A 68 6.07 -3.73 -5.64
CA ALA A 68 5.69 -2.40 -6.06
C ALA A 68 6.79 -1.41 -5.60
N SER A 69 6.54 -0.11 -5.71
CA SER A 69 7.48 0.91 -5.23
C SER A 69 6.72 2.06 -4.56
N GLU A 70 7.31 2.67 -3.54
CA GLU A 70 6.87 3.97 -3.04
C GLU A 70 7.79 5.05 -3.63
N VAL A 71 7.21 5.91 -4.46
CA VAL A 71 7.90 7.02 -5.11
C VAL A 71 7.56 8.35 -4.45
N GLU A 72 8.52 9.27 -4.50
CA GLU A 72 8.36 10.60 -3.93
C GLU A 72 8.01 11.62 -5.02
N THR A 73 6.93 12.36 -4.79
CA THR A 73 6.44 13.36 -5.73
C THR A 73 6.33 14.73 -5.06
N GLU A 74 6.14 15.76 -5.88
CA GLU A 74 5.85 17.10 -5.35
C GLU A 74 4.49 17.24 -4.63
N TYR A 75 3.64 16.20 -4.67
CA TYR A 75 2.38 16.08 -3.94
C TYR A 75 2.44 15.09 -2.76
N GLY A 76 3.63 14.64 -2.38
CA GLY A 76 3.82 13.62 -1.36
C GLY A 76 4.13 12.25 -1.95
N HIS A 77 4.02 11.20 -1.13
CA HIS A 77 4.37 9.86 -1.55
C HIS A 77 3.23 9.17 -2.30
N ILE A 78 3.60 8.34 -3.28
CA ILE A 78 2.67 7.60 -4.12
C ILE A 78 3.18 6.17 -4.25
N LEU A 79 2.30 5.19 -4.04
CA LEU A 79 2.56 3.78 -4.33
C LEU A 79 2.33 3.52 -5.82
N VAL A 80 3.30 2.88 -6.46
CA VAL A 80 3.26 2.46 -7.85
C VAL A 80 3.20 0.94 -7.91
N TYR A 81 2.03 0.40 -8.23
CA TYR A 81 1.82 -1.03 -8.46
C TYR A 81 1.89 -1.33 -9.97
N GLY A 82 2.26 -2.57 -10.32
CA GLY A 82 2.43 -2.95 -11.72
C GLY A 82 3.70 -2.41 -12.37
N VAL A 83 4.75 -2.17 -11.58
CA VAL A 83 6.05 -1.70 -12.09
C VAL A 83 6.60 -2.70 -13.11
N ASN A 84 6.88 -2.21 -14.30
CA ASN A 84 7.42 -2.97 -15.43
C ASN A 84 8.55 -2.21 -16.12
N ASP A 85 9.19 -2.83 -17.12
CA ASP A 85 10.34 -2.26 -17.82
C ASP A 85 10.07 -0.89 -18.45
N ASP A 86 8.85 -0.63 -18.92
CA ASP A 86 8.52 0.66 -19.54
C ASP A 86 8.44 1.76 -18.49
N ILE A 87 7.82 1.48 -17.33
CA ILE A 87 7.79 2.40 -16.18
C ILE A 87 9.20 2.69 -15.69
N LEU A 88 10.05 1.67 -15.55
CA LEU A 88 11.43 1.81 -15.07
C LEU A 88 12.35 2.57 -16.04
N LYS A 89 12.07 2.52 -17.34
CA LYS A 89 12.77 3.34 -18.34
C LYS A 89 12.28 4.77 -18.36
N HIS A 90 11.01 5.00 -18.03
CA HIS A 90 10.37 6.31 -18.11
C HIS A 90 10.60 7.17 -16.86
N PHE A 91 10.72 6.53 -15.69
CA PHE A 91 10.86 7.22 -14.41
C PHE A 91 12.13 6.84 -13.68
N ASP A 92 12.80 7.86 -13.12
CA ASP A 92 13.83 7.68 -12.11
C ASP A 92 13.18 7.69 -10.72
N PHE A 93 12.99 6.52 -10.12
CA PHE A 93 12.38 6.40 -8.79
C PHE A 93 13.25 7.01 -7.67
N SER A 94 14.55 7.25 -7.92
CA SER A 94 15.41 7.93 -6.95
C SER A 94 15.14 9.44 -6.85
N ASN A 95 14.41 10.00 -7.82
CA ASN A 95 14.02 11.39 -7.82
C ASN A 95 12.94 11.67 -6.76
N VAL A 96 13.27 12.52 -5.79
CA VAL A 96 12.39 12.89 -4.67
C VAL A 96 11.37 14.00 -4.99
N ARG A 97 11.24 14.39 -6.26
CA ARG A 97 10.35 15.46 -6.74
C ARG A 97 9.73 15.10 -8.09
N LEU A 98 9.33 13.85 -8.27
CA LEU A 98 8.62 13.47 -9.50
C LEU A 98 7.34 14.31 -9.66
N PRO A 99 6.98 14.76 -10.88
CA PRO A 99 5.72 15.46 -11.09
C PRO A 99 4.55 14.48 -10.92
N ALA A 100 3.74 14.66 -9.88
CA ALA A 100 2.73 13.67 -9.48
C ALA A 100 1.68 13.39 -10.57
N GLN A 101 1.23 14.42 -11.29
CA GLN A 101 0.29 14.25 -12.40
C GLN A 101 0.90 13.40 -13.52
N HIS A 102 2.19 13.59 -13.79
CA HIS A 102 2.92 12.81 -14.79
C HIS A 102 3.03 11.35 -14.35
N VAL A 103 3.36 11.09 -13.07
CA VAL A 103 3.39 9.74 -12.50
C VAL A 103 2.04 9.04 -12.67
N ILE A 104 0.94 9.67 -12.23
CA ILE A 104 -0.40 9.07 -12.33
C ILE A 104 -0.79 8.75 -13.78
N THR A 105 -0.56 9.70 -14.68
CA THR A 105 -0.97 9.58 -16.09
C THR A 105 -0.19 8.47 -16.79
N GLU A 106 1.13 8.49 -16.70
CA GLU A 106 1.97 7.59 -17.50
C GLU A 106 2.09 6.21 -16.89
N VAL A 107 2.09 6.06 -15.55
CA VAL A 107 1.98 4.74 -14.92
C VAL A 107 0.70 4.04 -15.38
N THR A 108 -0.43 4.76 -15.39
CA THR A 108 -1.71 4.22 -15.88
C THR A 108 -1.62 3.83 -17.35
N ARG A 109 -1.04 4.69 -18.20
CA ARG A 109 -0.84 4.42 -19.64
C ARG A 109 0.03 3.20 -19.90
N MET A 110 1.00 2.93 -19.03
CA MET A 110 1.93 1.81 -19.11
C MET A 110 1.45 0.56 -18.35
N GLY A 111 0.16 0.51 -17.98
CA GLY A 111 -0.48 -0.68 -17.42
C GLY A 111 -0.32 -0.84 -15.91
N GLY A 112 0.34 0.08 -15.21
CA GLY A 112 0.38 0.12 -13.76
C GLY A 112 -0.77 0.91 -13.14
N ILE A 113 -0.67 1.18 -11.84
CA ILE A 113 -1.52 2.13 -11.13
C ILE A 113 -0.73 2.86 -10.05
N ALA A 114 -0.96 4.17 -9.95
CA ALA A 114 -0.31 5.05 -9.00
C ALA A 114 -1.35 5.57 -7.99
N MET A 115 -1.15 5.31 -6.70
CA MET A 115 -2.13 5.63 -5.65
C MET A 115 -1.44 6.35 -4.49
N PRO A 116 -1.91 7.54 -4.08
CA PRO A 116 -1.35 8.26 -2.93
C PRO A 116 -1.44 7.44 -1.63
N CYS A 117 -0.33 7.39 -0.89
CA CYS A 117 -0.25 6.76 0.43
C CYS A 117 -0.21 7.78 1.57
N HIS A 118 -0.58 7.32 2.78
CA HIS A 118 -0.68 8.10 4.03
C HIS A 118 -1.04 9.59 3.82
N PRO A 119 -2.14 9.91 3.11
CA PRO A 119 -2.36 11.25 2.58
C PRO A 119 -2.58 12.32 3.67
N GLY A 120 -2.92 11.92 4.90
CA GLY A 120 -3.02 12.81 6.05
C GLY A 120 -1.72 13.13 6.78
N ARG A 121 -0.59 12.50 6.39
CA ARG A 121 0.72 12.72 7.01
C ARG A 121 1.26 14.11 6.62
N PRO A 122 1.69 14.94 7.59
CA PRO A 122 2.18 16.28 7.28
C PRO A 122 3.37 16.29 6.32
N THR A 123 3.44 17.28 5.43
CA THR A 123 4.50 17.47 4.41
C THR A 123 4.59 16.42 3.30
N ILE A 124 4.37 15.14 3.61
CA ILE A 124 4.55 14.03 2.65
C ILE A 124 3.25 13.32 2.25
N GLY A 125 2.11 13.71 2.83
CA GLY A 125 0.79 13.25 2.44
C GLY A 125 0.06 14.23 1.52
N LEU A 126 -0.83 13.71 0.68
CA LEU A 126 -1.57 14.44 -0.35
C LEU A 126 -2.38 15.64 0.14
N ILE A 127 -3.00 15.54 1.34
CA ILE A 127 -4.01 16.49 1.80
C ILE A 127 -3.46 17.92 1.88
N GLU A 128 -2.29 18.11 2.50
CA GLU A 128 -1.69 19.46 2.64
C GLU A 128 -1.27 20.07 1.29
N HIS A 129 -1.03 19.23 0.27
CA HIS A 129 -0.71 19.69 -1.07
C HIS A 129 -1.97 20.13 -1.82
N TYR A 130 -3.09 19.42 -1.66
CA TYR A 130 -4.38 19.82 -2.24
C TYR A 130 -4.93 21.12 -1.64
N GLU A 131 -4.56 21.46 -0.40
CA GLU A 131 -4.89 22.77 0.19
C GLU A 131 -4.19 23.95 -0.52
N LYS A 132 -3.10 23.69 -1.25
CA LYS A 132 -2.20 24.73 -1.81
C LYS A 132 -2.04 24.65 -3.32
N ARG A 133 -2.46 23.56 -3.94
CA ARG A 133 -2.24 23.24 -5.35
C ARG A 133 -3.50 22.62 -5.95
N PRO A 134 -3.66 22.66 -7.29
CA PRO A 134 -4.78 22.00 -7.95
C PRO A 134 -4.84 20.49 -7.63
N PRO A 135 -6.04 19.89 -7.53
CA PRO A 135 -6.17 18.45 -7.39
C PRO A 135 -5.59 17.70 -8.59
N LEU A 136 -5.10 16.47 -8.37
CA LEU A 136 -4.59 15.60 -9.42
C LEU A 136 -5.74 14.90 -10.15
N GLU A 137 -5.63 14.80 -11.47
CA GLU A 137 -6.56 14.08 -12.31
C GLU A 137 -6.17 12.59 -12.39
N GLY A 138 -7.17 11.71 -12.39
CA GLY A 138 -6.96 10.26 -12.56
C GLY A 138 -6.62 9.50 -11.27
N VAL A 139 -6.62 10.14 -10.10
CA VAL A 139 -6.55 9.44 -8.80
C VAL A 139 -7.82 8.62 -8.62
N CYS A 140 -7.67 7.29 -8.51
CA CYS A 140 -8.81 6.38 -8.31
C CYS A 140 -9.03 6.00 -6.84
N GLY A 141 -7.99 6.07 -6.01
CA GLY A 141 -8.06 5.66 -4.61
C GLY A 141 -6.86 6.15 -3.81
N VAL A 142 -7.00 6.15 -2.50
CA VAL A 142 -5.99 6.61 -1.53
C VAL A 142 -5.88 5.65 -0.35
N GLU A 143 -4.71 5.63 0.30
CA GLU A 143 -4.50 4.84 1.51
C GLU A 143 -5.24 5.48 2.69
N ALA A 144 -6.44 4.98 2.98
CA ALA A 144 -7.29 5.49 4.05
C ALA A 144 -6.81 5.05 5.44
N LEU A 145 -6.26 3.83 5.52
CA LEU A 145 -5.77 3.26 6.78
C LEU A 145 -4.29 2.88 6.63
N ASN A 146 -3.42 3.78 7.08
CA ASN A 146 -2.00 3.52 7.22
C ASN A 146 -1.69 3.05 8.65
N GLY A 147 -0.92 1.96 8.77
CA GLY A 147 -0.52 1.36 10.04
C GLY A 147 0.45 2.21 10.85
N GLY A 148 1.34 2.93 10.18
CA GLY A 148 2.34 3.85 10.74
C GLY A 148 1.82 5.25 11.05
N SER A 149 0.59 5.58 10.65
CA SER A 149 0.01 6.90 10.87
C SER A 149 -0.23 7.23 12.35
N LYS A 150 0.01 8.50 12.69
CA LYS A 150 -0.25 9.06 14.02
C LYS A 150 -1.75 9.36 14.18
N LYS A 151 -2.16 9.57 15.44
CA LYS A 151 -3.53 9.99 15.78
C LYS A 151 -3.91 11.24 14.99
N GLY A 152 -5.04 11.20 14.27
CA GLY A 152 -5.55 12.29 13.46
C GLY A 152 -5.18 12.18 11.97
N GLU A 153 -4.11 11.47 11.59
CA GLU A 153 -3.68 11.41 10.19
C GLU A 153 -4.65 10.58 9.34
N ASN A 154 -5.06 9.40 9.81
CA ASN A 154 -6.04 8.56 9.10
C ASN A 154 -7.44 9.22 9.11
N GLU A 155 -7.81 9.90 10.20
CA GLU A 155 -9.12 10.56 10.33
C GLU A 155 -9.32 11.69 9.32
N ARG A 156 -8.26 12.41 8.93
CA ARG A 156 -8.32 13.44 7.89
C ARG A 156 -8.65 12.87 6.51
N VAL A 157 -8.40 11.59 6.26
CA VAL A 157 -8.56 10.98 4.93
C VAL A 157 -10.04 10.76 4.57
N ALA A 158 -10.92 10.68 5.57
CA ALA A 158 -12.36 10.52 5.34
C ALA A 158 -12.95 11.68 4.51
N GLU A 159 -12.62 12.92 4.87
CA GLU A 159 -13.11 14.11 4.13
C GLU A 159 -12.58 14.15 2.69
N LEU A 160 -11.34 13.71 2.48
CA LEU A 160 -10.74 13.60 1.15
C LEU A 160 -11.50 12.57 0.28
N ILE A 161 -11.79 11.40 0.85
CA ILE A 161 -12.55 10.34 0.17
C ILE A 161 -13.95 10.82 -0.19
N ASP A 162 -14.67 11.43 0.77
CA ASP A 162 -16.03 11.92 0.55
C ASP A 162 -16.08 13.03 -0.51
N HIS A 163 -15.08 13.92 -0.54
CA HIS A 163 -15.04 15.04 -1.48
C HIS A 163 -14.75 14.59 -2.92
N TYR A 164 -13.80 13.68 -3.11
CA TYR A 164 -13.33 13.28 -4.44
C TYR A 164 -13.89 11.94 -4.93
N GLY A 165 -14.59 11.19 -4.09
CA GLY A 165 -15.14 9.86 -4.42
C GLY A 165 -14.07 8.78 -4.60
N TYR A 166 -12.92 8.94 -3.96
CA TYR A 166 -11.80 7.99 -4.06
C TYR A 166 -12.13 6.65 -3.40
N HIS A 167 -11.65 5.56 -3.99
CA HIS A 167 -11.60 4.28 -3.30
C HIS A 167 -10.63 4.32 -2.10
N ALA A 168 -10.84 3.43 -1.15
CA ALA A 168 -10.10 3.39 0.10
C ALA A 168 -9.38 2.05 0.24
N PHE A 169 -8.05 2.07 0.38
CA PHE A 169 -7.25 0.90 0.71
C PHE A 169 -6.45 1.12 1.99
N GLY A 170 -5.79 0.07 2.47
CA GLY A 170 -4.97 0.13 3.68
C GLY A 170 -3.73 -0.76 3.59
N GLY A 171 -2.72 -0.37 4.34
CA GLY A 171 -1.44 -1.05 4.44
C GLY A 171 -0.75 -0.71 5.75
N SER A 172 0.18 -1.56 6.18
CA SER A 172 0.84 -1.37 7.47
C SER A 172 1.88 -0.27 7.47
N ASP A 173 2.46 0.07 6.31
CA ASP A 173 3.65 0.92 6.17
C ASP A 173 4.78 0.45 7.10
N SER A 174 4.91 -0.88 7.13
CA SER A 174 5.74 -1.57 8.10
C SER A 174 7.21 -1.45 7.72
N HIS A 175 8.00 -0.95 8.66
CA HIS A 175 9.47 -0.94 8.65
C HIS A 175 10.06 -1.91 9.70
N LEU A 176 9.20 -2.48 10.55
CA LEU A 176 9.58 -3.41 11.62
C LEU A 176 8.69 -4.64 11.57
N VAL A 177 9.29 -5.81 11.73
CA VAL A 177 8.61 -7.12 11.63
C VAL A 177 7.32 -7.21 12.46
N SER A 178 7.25 -6.60 13.64
CA SER A 178 6.06 -6.68 14.50
C SER A 178 4.84 -5.90 13.97
N PHE A 179 5.04 -4.92 13.10
CA PHE A 179 3.97 -4.03 12.59
C PHE A 179 3.33 -4.52 11.29
N ILE A 180 3.93 -5.46 10.58
CA ILE A 180 3.34 -6.01 9.34
C ILE A 180 1.92 -6.52 9.58
N GLY A 181 1.02 -6.20 8.64
CA GLY A 181 -0.37 -6.64 8.63
C GLY A 181 -1.26 -6.04 9.72
N ILE A 182 -0.85 -4.99 10.44
CA ILE A 182 -1.74 -4.28 11.39
C ILE A 182 -2.88 -3.53 10.68
N CYS A 183 -2.65 -3.11 9.45
CA CYS A 183 -3.63 -2.61 8.51
C CYS A 183 -3.43 -3.34 7.18
N ALA A 184 -4.51 -3.55 6.45
CA ALA A 184 -4.52 -4.33 5.22
C ALA A 184 -5.70 -3.92 4.34
N THR A 185 -5.84 -4.57 3.19
CA THR A 185 -6.95 -4.41 2.25
C THR A 185 -7.59 -5.76 1.98
N GLU A 186 -8.91 -5.84 2.19
CA GLU A 186 -9.72 -6.99 1.78
C GLU A 186 -10.30 -6.73 0.38
N PHE A 187 -10.08 -7.66 -0.53
CA PHE A 187 -10.63 -7.67 -1.88
C PHE A 187 -11.84 -8.61 -1.94
N ASP A 188 -12.88 -8.22 -2.69
CA ASP A 188 -14.06 -9.05 -2.97
C ASP A 188 -13.78 -10.20 -3.96
N ARG A 189 -12.60 -10.20 -4.56
CA ARG A 189 -12.08 -11.18 -5.51
C ARG A 189 -10.75 -11.76 -5.04
N ASP A 190 -10.36 -12.83 -5.72
CA ASP A 190 -9.04 -13.41 -5.50
C ASP A 190 -7.97 -12.58 -6.21
N ILE A 191 -6.79 -12.54 -5.64
CA ILE A 191 -5.62 -11.82 -6.16
C ILE A 191 -4.46 -12.81 -6.14
N SER A 192 -3.94 -13.14 -7.32
CA SER A 192 -2.88 -14.13 -7.51
C SER A 192 -1.65 -13.59 -8.21
N SER A 193 -1.73 -12.38 -8.76
CA SER A 193 -0.70 -11.74 -9.56
C SER A 193 -0.69 -10.22 -9.37
N THR A 194 0.36 -9.57 -9.85
CA THR A 194 0.44 -8.10 -9.88
C THR A 194 -0.62 -7.51 -10.81
N GLU A 195 -0.90 -8.17 -11.93
CA GLU A 195 -1.92 -7.79 -12.89
C GLU A 195 -3.32 -7.84 -12.27
N ASP A 196 -3.64 -8.92 -11.54
CA ASP A 196 -4.89 -9.02 -10.77
C ASP A 196 -5.02 -7.88 -9.76
N LEU A 197 -3.94 -7.56 -9.05
CA LEU A 197 -3.92 -6.48 -8.07
C LEU A 197 -4.20 -5.12 -8.73
N VAL A 198 -3.52 -4.81 -9.84
CA VAL A 198 -3.71 -3.55 -10.57
C VAL A 198 -5.15 -3.43 -11.07
N ASP A 199 -5.70 -4.49 -11.65
CA ASP A 199 -7.08 -4.50 -12.15
C ASP A 199 -8.11 -4.35 -11.02
N ALA A 200 -7.87 -5.00 -9.87
CA ALA A 200 -8.71 -4.84 -8.70
C ALA A 200 -8.65 -3.42 -8.13
N LEU A 201 -7.43 -2.85 -7.97
CA LEU A 201 -7.25 -1.49 -7.47
C LEU A 201 -7.93 -0.45 -8.38
N ARG A 202 -7.86 -0.64 -9.70
CA ARG A 202 -8.51 0.21 -10.71
C ARG A 202 -10.03 0.07 -10.70
N GLY A 203 -10.54 -1.14 -10.51
CA GLY A 203 -11.97 -1.46 -10.58
C GLY A 203 -12.77 -1.19 -9.30
N GLY A 204 -12.09 -0.99 -8.17
CA GLY A 204 -12.75 -0.97 -6.85
C GLY A 204 -13.01 -2.39 -6.34
N GLY A 205 -13.98 -2.56 -5.43
CA GLY A 205 -14.28 -3.88 -4.86
C GLY A 205 -13.31 -4.29 -3.74
N TYR A 206 -12.80 -3.31 -3.00
CA TYR A 206 -11.95 -3.54 -1.84
C TYR A 206 -12.27 -2.58 -0.71
N ARG A 207 -11.85 -2.95 0.51
CA ARG A 207 -11.98 -2.10 1.69
C ARG A 207 -10.78 -2.23 2.62
N PRO A 208 -10.41 -1.18 3.35
CA PRO A 208 -9.31 -1.25 4.28
C PRO A 208 -9.76 -1.98 5.56
N LEU A 209 -8.83 -2.70 6.19
CA LEU A 209 -9.01 -3.41 7.47
C LEU A 209 -8.04 -2.87 8.51
N ASP A 210 -8.51 -2.68 9.74
CA ASP A 210 -7.68 -2.32 10.90
C ASP A 210 -7.69 -3.44 11.95
N PHE A 211 -6.54 -4.09 12.15
CA PHE A 211 -6.37 -5.14 13.13
C PHE A 211 -5.75 -4.65 14.44
N ARG A 212 -5.44 -3.35 14.58
CA ARG A 212 -5.01 -2.75 15.85
C ARG A 212 -6.16 -2.73 16.86
N VAL A 213 -7.38 -2.61 16.36
CA VAL A 213 -8.61 -2.56 17.16
C VAL A 213 -9.16 -3.98 17.36
N ARG A 214 -8.56 -4.78 18.24
CA ARG A 214 -9.21 -6.05 18.66
C ARG A 214 -10.30 -5.78 19.70
N ARG A 215 -11.56 -5.85 19.23
CA ARG A 215 -12.84 -6.09 19.93
C ARG A 215 -13.07 -5.36 21.27
N ALA A 216 -13.76 -4.21 21.22
CA ALA A 216 -14.58 -3.72 22.32
C ALA A 216 -15.95 -4.46 22.46
N GLN A 217 -16.11 -5.63 21.82
CA GLN A 217 -17.35 -6.42 21.86
C GLN A 217 -17.04 -7.85 22.30
N ALA A 218 -16.74 -8.01 23.59
CA ALA A 218 -16.83 -9.27 24.32
C ALA A 218 -16.97 -9.03 25.84
N SER A 219 -17.86 -8.11 26.24
CA SER A 219 -18.40 -8.05 27.62
C SER A 219 -19.54 -7.04 27.65
N ASN A 220 -20.77 -7.51 27.45
CA ASN A 220 -22.01 -7.00 28.05
C ASN A 220 -23.18 -7.80 27.47
N ALA A 221 -23.21 -9.07 27.83
CA ALA A 221 -24.41 -9.88 27.88
C ALA A 221 -24.29 -10.69 29.18
N ALA A 222 -24.77 -10.08 30.26
CA ALA A 222 -25.13 -10.72 31.51
C ALA A 222 -26.61 -10.41 31.73
#